data_AF-A0A1D4P0P5-F1
#
_entry.id   AF-A0A1D4P0P5-F1
#
_cell.length_a   1.000
_cell.length_b   1.000
_cell.length_c   1.000
_cell.angle_alpha   90.00
_cell.angle_beta   90.00
_cell.angle_gamma   90.00
#
_symmetry.space_group_name_H-M   'P 1'
#
loop_
_entity.id
_entity.type
_entity.pdbx_description
1 polymer ?
#
loop_
_entity_poly.entity_id
_entity_poly.type
_entity_poly.pdbx_seq_one_letter_code
_entity_poly.pdbx_strand_id
1 'polypeptide(L)'
;METTFSILETQIIDRLHDVDYYESIYINKALAQILDSYDIPQEAKLACLTIDTAMRHLDEVTTSLSSKKSILIGDLLSAHFYTILAKLNDPVYQQLISSAIVTINEMKSSIHQGVLSDDKLDEYILKIENTFPLITINHFASVSNQTEINATLLKNITEHHPAYLKHYSNEKLNSFSNKVNTEIHLKRGNEHGR
;
A
#
# COMPACT_ATOMS: atom_id res chain seq x y z
N MET A 1 -18.25 -8.25 -13.53
CA MET A 1 -18.15 -8.06 -12.07
C MET A 1 -17.21 -6.90 -11.88
N GLU A 2 -17.65 -5.79 -11.30
CA GLU A 2 -16.76 -4.66 -11.01
C GLU A 2 -15.77 -5.09 -9.93
N THR A 3 -14.48 -4.85 -10.16
CA THR A 3 -13.41 -5.09 -9.18
C THR A 3 -13.11 -3.79 -8.45
N THR A 4 -12.56 -3.87 -7.24
CA THR A 4 -12.13 -2.67 -6.50
C THR A 4 -11.16 -1.83 -7.33
N PHE A 5 -10.31 -2.48 -8.14
CA PHE A 5 -9.43 -1.81 -9.11
C PHE A 5 -10.22 -0.95 -10.12
N SER A 6 -11.18 -1.55 -10.83
CA SER A 6 -11.95 -0.84 -11.87
C SER A 6 -12.81 0.30 -11.31
N ILE A 7 -13.33 0.13 -10.10
CA ILE A 7 -14.13 1.16 -9.43
C ILE A 7 -13.23 2.34 -9.05
N LEU A 8 -12.05 2.08 -8.48
CA LEU A 8 -11.11 3.16 -8.14
C LEU A 8 -10.60 3.87 -9.40
N GLU A 9 -10.25 3.13 -10.45
CA GLU A 9 -9.82 3.71 -11.73
C GLU A 9 -10.86 4.68 -12.28
N THR A 10 -12.13 4.27 -12.28
CA THR A 10 -13.25 5.13 -12.71
C THR A 10 -13.38 6.37 -11.80
N GLN A 11 -13.31 6.19 -10.48
CA GLN A 11 -13.37 7.32 -9.53
C GLN A 11 -12.23 8.31 -9.73
N ILE A 12 -11.02 7.85 -10.05
CA ILE A 12 -9.87 8.71 -10.34
C ILE A 12 -10.10 9.49 -11.62
N ILE A 13 -10.55 8.83 -12.70
CA ILE A 13 -10.87 9.47 -13.97
C ILE A 13 -11.93 10.56 -13.79
N ASP A 14 -13.01 10.26 -13.06
CA ASP A 14 -14.08 11.23 -12.79
C ASP A 14 -13.58 12.44 -12.00
N ARG A 15 -12.68 12.23 -11.03
CA ARG A 15 -12.09 13.30 -10.21
C ARG A 15 -11.09 14.16 -10.98
N LEU A 16 -10.49 13.60 -12.03
CA LEU A 16 -9.49 14.26 -12.88
C LEU A 16 -10.07 14.74 -14.22
N HIS A 17 -11.39 14.70 -14.40
CA HIS A 17 -12.05 15.01 -15.67
C HIS A 17 -11.62 16.36 -16.28
N ASP A 18 -11.46 17.39 -15.45
CA ASP A 18 -11.09 18.75 -15.88
C ASP A 18 -9.56 19.00 -15.85
N VAL A 19 -8.75 17.97 -15.67
CA VAL A 19 -7.29 18.08 -15.59
C VAL A 19 -6.66 17.65 -16.91
N ASP A 20 -6.31 18.64 -17.75
CA ASP A 20 -5.82 18.43 -19.13
C ASP A 20 -4.62 17.47 -19.27
N TYR A 21 -3.75 17.40 -18.26
CA TYR A 21 -2.55 16.55 -18.29
C TYR A 21 -2.08 16.22 -16.88
N TYR A 22 -1.99 14.94 -16.55
CA TYR A 22 -1.42 14.45 -15.30
C TYR A 22 -0.53 13.24 -15.60
N GLU A 23 0.45 13.00 -14.74
CA GLU A 23 1.35 11.86 -14.86
C GLU A 23 0.62 10.53 -14.60
N SER A 24 1.17 9.42 -15.08
CA SER A 24 0.56 8.11 -14.87
C SER A 24 0.37 7.82 -13.38
N ILE A 25 -0.83 7.37 -13.00
CA ILE A 25 -1.14 6.98 -11.63
C ILE A 25 -1.10 5.46 -11.56
N TYR A 26 -0.15 4.94 -10.79
CA TYR A 26 -0.05 3.49 -10.56
C TYR A 26 -1.03 3.06 -9.47
N ILE A 27 -1.98 2.18 -9.83
CA ILE A 27 -2.89 1.51 -8.88
C ILE A 27 -2.40 0.08 -8.64
N ASN A 28 -2.21 -0.29 -7.38
CA ASN A 28 -1.70 -1.61 -7.00
C ASN A 28 -2.76 -2.71 -7.25
N LYS A 29 -2.65 -3.38 -8.40
CA LYS A 29 -3.58 -4.46 -8.79
C LYS A 29 -3.52 -5.68 -7.87
N ALA A 30 -2.33 -6.03 -7.35
CA ALA A 30 -2.18 -7.14 -6.41
C ALA A 30 -2.94 -6.85 -5.10
N LEU A 31 -2.82 -5.62 -4.58
CA LEU A 31 -3.58 -5.18 -3.42
C LEU A 31 -5.09 -5.21 -3.69
N ALA A 32 -5.54 -4.72 -4.84
CA ALA A 32 -6.96 -4.77 -5.20
C ALA A 32 -7.50 -6.22 -5.20
N GLN A 33 -6.74 -7.16 -5.75
CA GLN A 33 -7.10 -8.59 -5.75
C GLN A 33 -7.16 -9.20 -4.35
N ILE A 34 -6.23 -8.84 -3.48
CA ILE A 34 -6.26 -9.25 -2.06
C ILE A 34 -7.53 -8.71 -1.41
N LEU A 35 -7.84 -7.42 -1.56
CA LEU A 35 -9.03 -6.83 -0.95
C LEU A 35 -10.33 -7.44 -1.50
N ASP A 36 -10.37 -7.77 -2.80
CA ASP A 36 -11.51 -8.42 -3.44
C ASP A 36 -11.74 -9.85 -2.95
N SER A 37 -10.72 -10.53 -2.40
CA SER A 37 -10.88 -11.90 -1.86
C SER A 37 -11.50 -11.96 -0.47
N TYR A 38 -11.58 -10.82 0.24
CA TYR A 38 -12.22 -10.72 1.55
C TYR A 38 -13.66 -10.18 1.44
N ASP A 39 -14.54 -10.74 2.26
CA ASP A 39 -15.91 -10.25 2.44
C ASP A 39 -15.92 -9.08 3.44
N ILE A 40 -15.54 -7.90 2.95
CA ILE A 40 -15.47 -6.64 3.70
C ILE A 40 -16.16 -5.52 2.91
N PRO A 41 -16.56 -4.40 3.56
CA PRO A 41 -17.27 -3.31 2.88
C PRO A 41 -16.50 -2.75 1.68
N GLN A 42 -17.20 -2.48 0.58
CA GLN A 42 -16.59 -1.97 -0.66
C GLN A 42 -15.87 -0.64 -0.43
N GLU A 43 -16.42 0.24 0.40
CA GLU A 43 -15.83 1.50 0.80
C GLU A 43 -14.52 1.29 1.57
N ALA A 44 -14.41 0.25 2.40
CA ALA A 44 -13.17 -0.07 3.10
C ALA A 44 -12.08 -0.54 2.12
N LYS A 45 -12.44 -1.38 1.14
CA LYS A 45 -11.53 -1.79 0.05
C LYS A 45 -11.03 -0.59 -0.73
N LEU A 46 -11.96 0.28 -1.15
CA LEU A 46 -11.64 1.49 -1.89
C LEU A 46 -10.78 2.44 -1.08
N ALA A 47 -11.08 2.66 0.20
CA ALA A 47 -10.30 3.53 1.08
C ALA A 47 -8.85 3.03 1.18
N CYS A 48 -8.65 1.73 1.47
CA CYS A 48 -7.33 1.12 1.55
C CYS A 48 -6.53 1.27 0.23
N LEU A 49 -7.16 0.99 -0.91
CA LEU A 49 -6.49 1.09 -2.21
C LEU A 49 -6.21 2.55 -2.61
N THR A 50 -7.11 3.47 -2.27
CA THR A 50 -6.97 4.90 -2.59
C THR A 50 -5.79 5.50 -1.84
N ILE A 51 -5.65 5.24 -0.54
CA ILE A 51 -4.54 5.79 0.23
C ILE A 51 -3.18 5.17 -0.16
N ASP A 52 -3.14 3.86 -0.46
CA ASP A 52 -1.94 3.22 -1.02
C ASP A 52 -1.52 3.91 -2.34
N THR A 53 -2.47 4.12 -3.25
CA THR A 53 -2.26 4.81 -4.53
C THR A 53 -1.74 6.23 -4.33
N ALA A 54 -2.40 7.01 -3.46
CA ALA A 54 -2.01 8.40 -3.17
C ALA A 54 -0.58 8.48 -2.62
N MET A 55 -0.24 7.63 -1.64
CA MET A 55 1.07 7.63 -1.02
C MET A 55 2.18 7.17 -1.95
N ARG A 56 1.94 6.16 -2.80
CA ARG A 56 2.92 5.75 -3.82
C ARG A 56 3.15 6.84 -4.86
N HIS A 57 2.08 7.52 -5.30
CA HIS A 57 2.20 8.63 -6.23
C HIS A 57 3.06 9.76 -5.65
N LEU A 58 2.86 10.12 -4.38
CA LEU A 58 3.68 11.14 -3.71
C LEU A 58 5.16 10.73 -3.54
N ASP A 59 5.45 9.44 -3.38
CA ASP A 59 6.83 8.93 -3.37
C ASP A 59 7.52 9.14 -4.74
N GLU A 60 6.81 8.88 -5.84
CA GLU A 60 7.30 9.10 -7.20
C GLU A 60 7.60 10.57 -7.47
N VAL A 61 6.78 11.46 -6.89
CA VAL A 61 6.96 12.91 -7.03
C VAL A 61 8.22 13.41 -6.35
N THR A 62 8.56 12.81 -5.20
CA THR A 62 9.75 13.17 -4.44
C THR A 62 11.04 12.73 -5.16
N THR A 63 10.95 11.74 -6.04
CA THR A 63 12.11 11.09 -6.67
C THR A 63 12.32 11.43 -8.14
N SER A 64 11.26 11.72 -8.88
CA SER A 64 11.31 12.26 -10.22
C SER A 64 11.24 13.79 -10.14
N LEU A 65 11.87 14.52 -11.07
CA LEU A 65 11.61 15.97 -11.23
C LEU A 65 10.18 16.24 -11.77
N SER A 66 9.20 15.44 -11.34
CA SER A 66 7.81 15.60 -11.67
C SER A 66 7.35 17.01 -11.32
N SER A 67 6.39 17.48 -12.11
CA SER A 67 5.87 18.83 -11.93
C SER A 67 5.18 18.96 -10.57
N LYS A 68 5.19 20.16 -9.97
CA LYS A 68 4.42 20.47 -8.75
C LYS A 68 2.92 20.09 -8.86
N LYS A 69 2.42 19.88 -10.09
CA LYS A 69 1.07 19.40 -10.38
C LYS A 69 0.83 17.98 -9.85
N SER A 70 1.83 17.11 -9.83
CA SER A 70 1.71 15.73 -9.35
C SER A 70 1.51 15.65 -7.83
N ILE A 71 2.04 16.62 -7.08
CA ILE A 71 1.71 16.78 -5.64
C ILE A 71 0.20 17.00 -5.47
N LEU A 72 -0.39 17.88 -6.28
CA LEU A 72 -1.82 18.18 -6.22
C LEU A 72 -2.68 16.95 -6.55
N ILE A 73 -2.22 16.08 -7.45
CA ILE A 73 -2.91 14.81 -7.74
C ILE A 73 -2.87 13.89 -6.51
N GLY A 74 -1.70 13.73 -5.88
CA GLY A 74 -1.56 12.94 -4.65
C GLY A 74 -2.44 13.47 -3.50
N ASP A 75 -2.50 14.80 -3.34
CA ASP A 75 -3.36 15.45 -2.35
C ASP A 75 -4.85 15.27 -2.67
N LEU A 76 -5.24 15.34 -3.95
CA LEU A 76 -6.61 15.09 -4.40
C LEU A 76 -7.04 13.65 -4.11
N LEU A 77 -6.17 12.67 -4.37
CA LEU A 77 -6.43 11.26 -4.04
C LEU A 77 -6.54 11.06 -2.53
N SER A 78 -5.69 11.72 -1.74
CA SER A 78 -5.77 11.72 -0.28
C SER A 78 -7.07 12.34 0.24
N ALA A 79 -7.54 13.42 -0.39
CA ALA A 79 -8.84 14.02 -0.09
C ALA A 79 -9.99 13.08 -0.47
N HIS A 80 -9.93 12.43 -1.63
CA HIS A 80 -10.91 11.46 -2.07
C HIS A 80 -11.03 10.28 -1.10
N PHE A 81 -9.89 9.80 -0.58
CA PHE A 81 -9.85 8.81 0.50
C PHE A 81 -10.69 9.23 1.71
N TYR A 82 -10.57 10.48 2.20
CA TYR A 82 -11.39 10.96 3.31
C TYR A 82 -12.87 11.05 2.96
N THR A 83 -13.24 11.31 1.70
CA THR A 83 -14.64 11.24 1.28
C THR A 83 -15.19 9.81 1.31
N ILE A 84 -14.36 8.81 1.03
CA ILE A 84 -14.73 7.40 1.15
C ILE A 84 -14.90 7.02 2.62
N LEU A 85 -13.99 7.44 3.50
CA LEU A 85 -14.11 7.22 4.95
C LEU A 85 -15.38 7.85 5.52
N ALA A 86 -15.74 9.05 5.08
CA ALA A 86 -16.97 9.71 5.49
C ALA A 86 -18.23 8.91 5.10
N LYS A 87 -18.21 8.23 3.94
CA LYS A 87 -19.29 7.33 3.51
C LYS A 87 -19.33 6.03 4.32
N LEU A 88 -18.17 5.45 4.60
CA LEU A 88 -18.03 4.25 5.43
C LEU A 88 -18.54 4.49 6.86
N ASN A 89 -18.37 5.72 7.37
CA ASN A 89 -18.86 6.17 8.67
C ASN A 89 -18.42 5.27 9.84
N ASP A 90 -17.16 4.87 9.84
CA ASP A 90 -16.51 4.12 10.91
C ASP A 90 -15.37 4.94 11.53
N PRO A 91 -15.61 5.63 12.66
CA PRO A 91 -14.61 6.47 13.31
C PRO A 91 -13.39 5.69 13.83
N VAL A 92 -13.59 4.43 14.23
CA VAL A 92 -12.50 3.59 14.76
C VAL A 92 -11.55 3.23 13.63
N TYR A 93 -12.09 2.76 12.50
CA TYR A 93 -11.30 2.49 11.31
C TYR A 93 -10.60 3.76 10.81
N GLN A 94 -11.30 4.90 10.75
CA GLN A 94 -10.72 6.18 10.36
C GLN A 94 -9.53 6.57 11.23
N GLN A 95 -9.61 6.38 12.55
CA GLN A 95 -8.50 6.67 13.46
C GLN A 95 -7.31 5.73 13.24
N LEU A 96 -7.56 4.43 13.07
CA LEU A 96 -6.52 3.43 12.84
C LEU A 96 -5.76 3.70 11.54
N ILE A 97 -6.49 3.90 10.45
CA ILE A 97 -5.89 4.13 9.14
C ILE A 97 -5.16 5.49 9.07
N SER A 98 -5.68 6.53 9.73
CA SER A 98 -5.02 7.83 9.78
C SER A 98 -3.72 7.79 10.58
N SER A 99 -3.71 7.07 11.71
CA SER A 99 -2.49 6.84 12.49
C SER A 99 -1.44 6.08 11.66
N ALA A 100 -1.88 5.08 10.89
CA ALA A 100 -1.00 4.32 10.01
C ALA A 100 -0.36 5.18 8.91
N ILE A 101 -1.08 6.15 8.34
CA ILE A 101 -0.52 7.09 7.35
C ILE A 101 0.68 7.84 7.94
N VAL A 102 0.54 8.36 9.17
CA VAL A 102 1.62 9.06 9.87
C VAL A 102 2.82 8.14 10.06
N THR A 103 2.60 6.95 10.62
CA THR A 103 3.65 5.96 10.86
C THR A 103 4.38 5.56 9.57
N ILE A 104 3.65 5.33 8.47
CA ILE A 104 4.25 4.98 7.18
C ILE A 104 5.12 6.13 6.65
N ASN A 105 4.66 7.37 6.74
CA ASN A 105 5.44 8.53 6.32
C ASN A 105 6.73 8.70 7.14
N GLU A 106 6.66 8.48 8.46
CA GLU A 106 7.84 8.49 9.33
C GLU A 106 8.84 7.39 8.95
N MET A 107 8.34 6.17 8.69
CA MET A 107 9.18 5.05 8.22
C MET A 107 9.85 5.36 6.88
N LYS A 108 9.10 5.88 5.90
CA LYS A 108 9.64 6.29 4.59
C LYS A 108 10.69 7.38 4.74
N SER A 109 10.45 8.39 5.58
CA SER A 109 11.43 9.44 5.88
C SER A 109 12.71 8.87 6.50
N SER A 110 12.58 7.89 7.40
CA SER A 110 13.72 7.23 8.04
C SER A 110 14.56 6.42 7.04
N ILE A 111 13.90 5.76 6.08
CA ILE A 111 14.57 5.07 4.96
C ILE A 111 15.33 6.08 4.10
N HIS A 112 14.69 7.19 3.72
CA HIS A 112 15.32 8.21 2.88
C HIS A 112 16.55 8.87 3.53
N GLN A 113 16.53 9.06 4.85
CA GLN A 113 17.67 9.62 5.59
C GLN A 113 18.83 8.62 5.76
N GLY A 114 18.64 7.34 5.43
CA GLY A 114 19.70 6.31 5.49
C GLY A 114 20.17 5.98 6.91
N VAL A 115 19.35 6.21 7.94
CA VAL A 115 19.73 6.06 9.36
C VAL A 115 19.49 4.63 9.90
N LEU A 116 18.93 3.75 9.06
CA LEU A 116 18.49 2.41 9.47
C LEU A 116 19.57 1.35 9.22
N SER A 117 19.69 0.40 10.15
CA SER A 117 20.42 -0.86 9.93
C SER A 117 19.66 -1.77 8.97
N ASP A 118 20.36 -2.67 8.26
CA ASP A 118 19.75 -3.58 7.27
C ASP A 118 18.56 -4.39 7.86
N ASP A 119 18.67 -4.93 9.08
CA ASP A 119 17.56 -5.69 9.71
C ASP A 119 16.31 -4.82 10.00
N LYS A 120 16.51 -3.54 10.34
CA LYS A 120 15.39 -2.61 10.61
C LYS A 120 14.75 -2.13 9.32
N LEU A 121 15.54 -2.06 8.25
CA LEU A 121 15.07 -1.68 6.93
C LEU A 121 14.13 -2.75 6.37
N ASP A 122 14.50 -4.02 6.49
CA ASP A 122 13.68 -5.17 6.13
C ASP A 122 12.33 -5.15 6.87
N GLU A 123 12.34 -4.89 8.18
CA GLU A 123 11.12 -4.73 8.98
C GLU A 123 10.26 -3.54 8.50
N TYR A 124 10.88 -2.40 8.18
CA TYR A 124 10.18 -1.19 7.76
C TYR A 124 9.52 -1.37 6.39
N ILE A 125 10.21 -2.00 5.43
CA ILE A 125 9.64 -2.29 4.11
C ILE A 125 8.40 -3.17 4.26
N LEU A 126 8.49 -4.24 5.06
CA LEU A 126 7.36 -5.12 5.29
C LEU A 126 6.17 -4.36 5.89
N LYS A 127 6.43 -3.53 6.91
CA LYS A 127 5.39 -2.71 7.57
C LYS A 127 4.76 -1.71 6.63
N ILE A 128 5.55 -0.97 5.85
CA ILE A 128 5.03 0.02 4.90
C ILE A 128 4.01 -0.61 3.95
N GLU A 129 4.31 -1.82 3.48
CA GLU A 129 3.54 -2.49 2.44
C GLU A 129 2.30 -3.21 3.00
N ASN A 130 2.39 -3.75 4.22
CA ASN A 130 1.29 -4.53 4.79
C ASN A 130 0.41 -3.78 5.80
N THR A 131 0.78 -2.57 6.25
CA THR A 131 0.02 -1.89 7.32
C THR A 131 -1.40 -1.54 6.89
N PHE A 132 -1.62 -0.89 5.74
CA PHE A 132 -2.98 -0.55 5.29
C PHE A 132 -3.86 -1.78 5.02
N PRO A 133 -3.37 -2.81 4.28
CA PRO A 133 -4.16 -4.01 4.04
C PRO A 133 -4.48 -4.75 5.34
N LEU A 134 -3.51 -4.90 6.25
CA LEU A 134 -3.73 -5.61 7.51
C LEU A 134 -4.70 -4.87 8.42
N ILE A 135 -4.60 -3.55 8.56
CA ILE A 135 -5.57 -2.78 9.36
C ILE A 135 -6.98 -2.94 8.79
N THR A 136 -7.12 -2.82 7.47
CA THR A 136 -8.41 -2.90 6.79
C THR A 136 -9.04 -4.29 6.92
N ILE A 137 -8.27 -5.34 6.64
CA ILE A 137 -8.78 -6.71 6.71
C ILE A 137 -9.04 -7.12 8.15
N ASN A 138 -8.16 -6.83 9.10
CA ASN A 138 -8.35 -7.22 10.50
C ASN A 138 -9.51 -6.48 11.18
N HIS A 139 -9.84 -5.28 10.71
CA HIS A 139 -10.95 -4.51 11.28
C HIS A 139 -12.31 -5.04 10.83
N PHE A 140 -12.43 -5.49 9.57
CA PHE A 140 -13.71 -5.91 8.98
C PHE A 140 -13.88 -7.42 8.79
N ALA A 141 -12.79 -8.19 8.69
CA ALA A 141 -12.82 -9.64 8.52
C ALA A 141 -12.42 -10.36 9.81
N SER A 142 -13.09 -11.48 10.09
CA SER A 142 -12.88 -12.29 11.30
C SER A 142 -11.57 -13.08 11.28
N VAL A 143 -11.03 -13.37 10.09
CA VAL A 143 -9.82 -14.17 9.89
C VAL A 143 -9.00 -13.55 8.76
N SER A 144 -7.73 -13.22 9.03
CA SER A 144 -6.78 -12.73 8.02
C SER A 144 -5.61 -13.68 7.87
N ASN A 145 -5.21 -13.94 6.63
CA ASN A 145 -4.03 -14.76 6.33
C ASN A 145 -2.84 -13.84 6.09
N GLN A 146 -2.28 -13.30 7.18
CA GLN A 146 -1.19 -12.32 7.12
C GLN A 146 -0.01 -12.81 6.28
N THR A 147 0.28 -14.11 6.34
CA THR A 147 1.36 -14.76 5.58
C THR A 147 1.15 -14.68 4.07
N GLU A 148 -0.07 -14.94 3.61
CA GLU A 148 -0.43 -14.90 2.18
C GLU A 148 -0.49 -13.47 1.65
N ILE A 149 -1.02 -12.54 2.45
CA ILE A 149 -1.04 -11.10 2.16
C ILE A 149 0.40 -10.61 1.96
N ASN A 150 1.28 -10.88 2.92
CA ASN A 150 2.68 -10.48 2.86
C ASN A 150 3.40 -11.06 1.64
N ALA A 151 3.24 -12.36 1.37
CA ALA A 151 3.90 -12.99 0.21
C ALA A 151 3.47 -12.37 -1.13
N THR A 152 2.18 -12.07 -1.27
CA THR A 152 1.62 -11.47 -2.50
C THR A 152 2.10 -10.03 -2.69
N LEU A 153 2.13 -9.24 -1.62
CA LEU A 153 2.62 -7.85 -1.67
C LEU A 153 4.14 -7.79 -1.92
N LEU A 154 4.93 -8.65 -1.28
CA LEU A 154 6.38 -8.71 -1.50
C LEU A 154 6.74 -9.09 -2.93
N LYS A 155 5.99 -10.00 -3.54
CA LYS A 155 6.15 -10.33 -4.96
C LYS A 155 5.84 -9.12 -5.85
N ASN A 156 4.85 -8.30 -5.49
CA ASN A 156 4.53 -7.11 -6.26
C ASN A 156 5.63 -6.04 -6.18
N ILE A 157 6.32 -5.90 -5.04
CA ILE A 157 7.44 -4.95 -4.87
C ILE A 157 8.61 -5.30 -5.79
N THR A 158 8.90 -6.59 -5.97
CA THR A 158 9.99 -7.01 -6.86
C THR A 158 9.65 -6.81 -8.34
N GLU A 159 8.37 -6.89 -8.70
CA GLU A 159 7.87 -6.59 -10.06
C GLU A 159 7.72 -5.07 -10.32
N HIS A 160 7.30 -4.30 -9.31
CA HIS A 160 7.06 -2.87 -9.36
C HIS A 160 7.84 -2.16 -8.25
N HIS A 161 9.10 -1.80 -8.56
CA HIS A 161 10.02 -1.20 -7.60
C HIS A 161 9.51 0.17 -7.09
N PRO A 162 9.10 0.29 -5.82
CA PRO A 162 8.53 1.53 -5.29
C PRO A 162 9.55 2.67 -5.24
N ALA A 163 9.09 3.89 -5.49
CA ALA A 163 9.96 5.07 -5.53
C ALA A 163 10.70 5.35 -4.21
N TYR A 164 10.09 5.07 -3.04
CA TYR A 164 10.75 5.24 -1.75
C TYR A 164 11.98 4.31 -1.57
N LEU A 165 12.16 3.32 -2.45
CA LEU A 165 13.30 2.40 -2.49
C LEU A 165 14.30 2.71 -3.62
N LYS A 166 14.20 3.86 -4.29
CA LYS A 166 15.04 4.24 -5.46
C LYS A 166 16.55 4.09 -5.26
N HIS A 167 17.05 4.27 -4.04
CA HIS A 167 18.49 4.14 -3.72
C HIS A 167 18.94 2.70 -3.43
N TYR A 168 18.03 1.73 -3.49
CA TYR A 168 18.27 0.33 -3.17
C TYR A 168 18.33 -0.53 -4.44
N SER A 169 19.30 -1.44 -4.50
CA SER A 169 19.46 -2.33 -5.64
C SER A 169 18.38 -3.42 -5.64
N ASN A 170 17.94 -3.81 -6.83
CA ASN A 170 17.04 -4.94 -7.03
C ASN A 170 17.60 -6.24 -6.41
N GLU A 171 18.93 -6.38 -6.32
CA GLU A 171 19.59 -7.52 -5.68
C GLU A 171 19.34 -7.57 -4.17
N LYS A 172 19.39 -6.43 -3.47
CA LYS A 172 19.07 -6.36 -2.03
C LYS A 172 17.59 -6.66 -1.79
N LEU A 173 16.70 -6.12 -2.61
CA LEU A 173 15.26 -6.39 -2.51
C LEU A 173 14.90 -7.84 -2.82
N ASN A 174 15.54 -8.45 -3.81
CA ASN A 174 15.36 -9.87 -4.09
C ASN A 174 15.91 -10.73 -2.95
N SER A 175 17.04 -10.36 -2.35
CA SER A 175 17.58 -11.06 -1.17
C SER A 175 16.65 -10.97 0.05
N PHE A 176 16.02 -9.81 0.25
CA PHE A 176 15.00 -9.59 1.29
C PHE A 176 13.73 -10.40 1.03
N SER A 177 13.16 -10.30 -0.18
CA SER A 177 11.98 -11.06 -0.59
C SER A 177 12.22 -12.57 -0.42
N ASN A 178 13.41 -13.05 -0.77
CA ASN A 178 13.80 -14.44 -0.54
C ASN A 178 13.94 -14.79 0.95
N LYS A 179 14.56 -13.93 1.78
CA LYS A 179 14.64 -14.15 3.24
C LYS A 179 13.25 -14.23 3.86
N VAL A 180 12.38 -13.26 3.60
CA VAL A 180 11.04 -13.19 4.19
C VAL A 180 10.18 -14.34 3.69
N ASN A 181 10.24 -14.70 2.40
CA ASN A 181 9.56 -15.90 1.91
C ASN A 181 10.08 -17.17 2.59
N THR A 182 11.40 -17.29 2.80
CA THR A 182 11.99 -18.46 3.49
C THR A 182 11.53 -18.53 4.95
N GLU A 183 11.51 -17.42 5.67
CA GLU A 183 10.99 -17.36 7.06
C GLU A 183 9.49 -17.65 7.14
N ILE A 184 8.71 -17.17 6.17
CA ILE A 184 7.29 -17.49 5.99
C ILE A 184 7.10 -18.99 5.74
N HIS A 185 7.90 -19.59 4.85
CA HIS A 185 7.82 -21.01 4.53
C HIS A 185 8.28 -21.89 5.70
N LEU A 186 9.29 -21.47 6.47
CA LEU A 186 9.73 -22.16 7.69
C LEU A 186 8.65 -22.16 8.79
N LYS A 187 7.90 -21.06 8.95
CA LYS A 187 6.76 -21.01 9.88
C LYS A 187 5.62 -21.95 9.46
N ARG A 188 5.32 -22.04 8.16
CA ARG A 188 4.32 -22.99 7.62
C ARG A 188 4.71 -24.46 7.84
N GLY A 189 6.00 -24.80 7.76
CA GLY A 189 6.50 -26.15 8.00
C GLY A 189 6.37 -26.63 9.45
N ASN A 190 6.35 -25.70 10.41
CA ASN A 190 6.25 -26.04 11.84
C ASN A 190 4.79 -26.18 12.33
N GLU A 191 3.80 -25.65 11.62
CA GLU A 191 2.37 -25.77 11.99
C GLU A 191 1.71 -27.05 11.46
N HIS A 192 2.32 -27.75 10.51
CA HIS A 192 1.83 -29.04 9.97
C HIS A 192 2.60 -30.26 10.53
N GLY A 193 3.43 -30.05 11.55
CA GLY A 193 4.23 -31.09 12.18
C GLY A 193 3.91 -31.25 13.66
N ARG A 194 2.69 -31.69 13.99
CA ARG A 194 2.37 -32.36 15.25
C ARG A 194 1.08 -33.17 15.15
#